data_AF-A0A2E5WNS8-F1
#
_entry.id   AF-A0A2E5WNS8-F1
#
_cell.length_a   1.000
_cell.length_b   1.000
_cell.length_c   1.000
_cell.angle_alpha   90.00
_cell.angle_beta   90.00
_cell.angle_gamma   90.00
#
_symmetry.space_group_name_H-M   'P 1'
#
loop_
_entity.id
_entity.type
_entity.pdbx_description
1 polymer ?
#
loop_
_entity_poly.entity_id
_entity_poly.type
_entity_poly.pdbx_seq_one_letter_code
_entity_poly.pdbx_strand_id
1 'polypeptide(L)'
;MLNRRGFLIGTIALAGLGVTHKLNTTDEKNIYEVEQIAQTGKFVWLSVSSGIGIAIDVAIATLAMWKDLDTREKKLIWTGGVGLSHIFLPILSGSLTYGADKTGESFSQNPENITRGISSLAAAAVYNHTINVIKDEVSEEEFDFNYKNIADLMLKIWAVSADAFATGPAKYKQTQTENWSANKTLSSVCIGGMTVMSIALMCLKLSDNFREKVNQNPDLLNEKDEILTGKFINEENLTKLEVIILNYFGANALINGTFKMNANFWTVNGINLLSTFGLYKIFNKEEN
;
A
#
# COMPACT_ATOMS: atom_id res chain seq x y z
N MET A 1 -28.91 -31.93 14.19
CA MET A 1 -29.29 -30.70 13.46
C MET A 1 -28.12 -29.74 13.50
N LEU A 2 -27.22 -29.80 12.50
CA LEU A 2 -26.18 -28.79 12.33
C LEU A 2 -26.86 -27.47 11.97
N ASN A 3 -26.55 -26.42 12.73
CA ASN A 3 -27.14 -25.10 12.63
C ASN A 3 -27.04 -24.61 11.17
N ARG A 4 -28.17 -24.41 10.48
CA ARG A 4 -28.24 -24.01 9.05
C ARG A 4 -27.33 -22.81 8.73
N ARG A 5 -27.06 -21.95 9.72
CA ARG A 5 -26.14 -20.81 9.61
C ARG A 5 -24.67 -21.22 9.46
N GLY A 6 -24.20 -22.24 10.19
CA GLY A 6 -22.82 -22.73 10.10
C GLY A 6 -22.53 -23.43 8.76
N PHE A 7 -23.52 -24.15 8.22
CA PHE A 7 -23.43 -24.75 6.89
C PHE A 7 -23.38 -23.68 5.80
N LEU A 8 -24.21 -22.63 5.89
CA LEU A 8 -24.22 -21.53 4.93
C LEU A 8 -22.90 -20.74 4.94
N ILE A 9 -22.33 -20.43 6.11
CA ILE A 9 -21.04 -19.73 6.23
C ILE A 9 -19.89 -20.58 5.68
N GLY A 10 -19.87 -21.89 5.99
CA GLY A 10 -18.88 -22.82 5.43
C GLY A 10 -18.99 -22.96 3.91
N THR A 11 -20.21 -22.92 3.38
CA THR A 11 -20.47 -23.02 1.93
C THR A 11 -20.09 -21.72 1.21
N ILE A 12 -20.30 -20.55 1.82
CA ILE A 12 -19.86 -19.25 1.30
C ILE A 12 -18.33 -19.15 1.27
N ALA A 13 -17.64 -19.63 2.31
CA ALA A 13 -16.18 -19.69 2.35
C ALA A 13 -15.61 -20.64 1.28
N LEU A 14 -16.21 -21.83 1.10
CA LEU A 14 -15.80 -22.81 0.10
C LEU A 14 -16.15 -22.37 -1.34
N ALA A 15 -17.28 -21.69 -1.55
CA ALA A 15 -17.67 -21.12 -2.83
C ALA A 15 -16.75 -19.95 -3.24
N GLY A 16 -16.30 -19.13 -2.29
CA GLY A 16 -15.27 -18.11 -2.52
C GLY A 16 -13.92 -18.69 -2.92
N LEU A 17 -13.62 -19.94 -2.51
CA LEU A 17 -12.42 -20.70 -2.89
C LEU A 17 -12.61 -21.53 -4.18
N GLY A 18 -13.74 -21.43 -4.87
CA GLY A 18 -14.01 -22.18 -6.10
C GLY A 18 -14.29 -23.66 -5.90
N VAL A 19 -14.55 -24.12 -4.67
CA VAL A 19 -14.90 -25.50 -4.36
C VAL A 19 -16.41 -25.68 -4.52
N THR A 20 -16.88 -25.90 -5.75
CA THR A 20 -18.27 -26.29 -6.00
C THR A 20 -18.45 -27.78 -5.75
N HIS A 21 -18.83 -28.15 -4.53
CA HIS A 21 -19.38 -29.48 -4.31
C HIS A 21 -20.71 -29.55 -5.06
N LYS A 22 -20.84 -30.46 -6.06
CA LYS A 22 -22.10 -30.71 -6.79
C LYS A 22 -23.21 -31.04 -5.78
N LEU A 23 -24.00 -30.06 -5.40
CA LEU A 23 -25.23 -30.26 -4.65
C LEU A 23 -26.26 -30.78 -5.64
N ASN A 24 -26.73 -32.00 -5.41
CA ASN A 24 -27.69 -32.69 -6.27
C ASN A 24 -29.11 -32.15 -5.99
N THR A 25 -29.35 -30.86 -6.22
CA THR A 25 -30.65 -30.22 -6.04
C THR A 25 -31.28 -29.97 -7.41
N THR A 26 -32.37 -30.66 -7.71
CA THR A 26 -33.15 -30.57 -8.97
C THR A 26 -34.01 -29.31 -9.08
N ASP A 27 -33.91 -28.38 -8.14
CA ASP A 27 -34.75 -27.19 -8.09
C ASP A 27 -33.99 -26.01 -8.69
N GLU A 28 -34.35 -25.61 -9.92
CA GLU A 28 -33.65 -24.57 -10.70
C GLU A 28 -33.48 -23.26 -9.93
N LYS A 29 -34.42 -22.94 -9.03
CA LYS A 29 -34.33 -21.76 -8.17
C LYS A 29 -33.15 -21.83 -7.20
N ASN A 30 -32.88 -23.01 -6.64
CA ASN A 30 -31.75 -23.22 -5.73
C ASN A 30 -30.41 -23.16 -6.47
N ILE A 31 -30.37 -23.56 -7.74
CA ILE A 31 -29.16 -23.49 -8.58
C ILE A 31 -28.79 -22.02 -8.84
N TYR A 32 -29.76 -21.20 -9.23
CA TYR A 32 -29.53 -19.77 -9.49
C TYR A 32 -29.05 -19.00 -8.26
N GLU A 33 -29.64 -19.26 -7.08
CA GLU A 33 -29.22 -18.64 -5.82
C GLU A 33 -27.78 -19.04 -5.45
N VAL A 34 -27.39 -20.29 -5.64
CA VAL A 34 -26.02 -20.77 -5.37
C VAL A 34 -25.01 -20.13 -6.32
N GLU A 35 -25.33 -20.01 -7.60
CA GLU A 35 -24.46 -19.33 -8.58
C GLU A 35 -24.26 -17.85 -8.25
N GLN A 36 -25.33 -17.14 -7.86
CA GLN A 36 -25.22 -15.74 -7.44
C GLN A 36 -24.36 -15.57 -6.18
N ILE A 37 -24.51 -16.47 -5.20
CA ILE A 37 -23.69 -16.46 -3.99
C ILE A 37 -22.22 -16.71 -4.33
N ALA A 38 -21.93 -17.68 -5.21
CA ALA A 38 -20.57 -17.98 -5.64
C ALA A 38 -19.93 -16.80 -6.39
N GLN A 39 -20.67 -16.14 -7.29
CA GLN A 39 -20.18 -14.96 -8.00
C GLN A 39 -19.93 -13.76 -7.07
N THR A 40 -20.82 -13.56 -6.08
CA THR A 40 -20.63 -12.54 -5.04
C THR A 40 -19.41 -12.85 -4.18
N GLY A 41 -19.24 -14.11 -3.76
CA GLY A 41 -18.09 -14.58 -3.00
C GLY A 41 -16.77 -14.37 -3.75
N LYS A 42 -16.71 -14.76 -5.03
CA LYS A 42 -15.56 -14.51 -5.91
C LYS A 42 -15.23 -13.02 -6.00
N PHE A 43 -16.25 -12.18 -6.20
CA PHE A 43 -16.06 -10.73 -6.30
C PHE A 43 -15.47 -10.12 -5.01
N VAL A 44 -16.02 -10.48 -3.84
CA VAL A 44 -15.52 -10.00 -2.55
C VAL A 44 -14.09 -10.49 -2.32
N TRP A 45 -13.82 -11.78 -2.56
CA TRP A 45 -12.50 -12.36 -2.39
C TRP A 45 -11.43 -11.70 -3.26
N LEU A 46 -11.72 -11.47 -4.55
CA LEU A 46 -10.81 -10.77 -5.46
C LEU A 46 -10.55 -9.33 -5.01
N SER A 47 -11.59 -8.65 -4.52
CA SER A 47 -11.49 -7.27 -4.04
C SER A 47 -10.62 -7.18 -2.77
N VAL A 48 -10.83 -8.10 -1.82
CA VAL A 48 -10.03 -8.20 -0.58
C VAL A 48 -8.59 -8.61 -0.90
N SER A 49 -8.38 -9.61 -1.75
CA SER A 49 -7.03 -10.08 -2.11
C SER A 49 -6.21 -8.98 -2.78
N SER A 50 -6.84 -8.20 -3.67
CA SER A 50 -6.22 -7.01 -4.25
C SER A 50 -5.88 -5.96 -3.19
N GLY A 51 -6.77 -5.73 -2.22
CA GLY A 51 -6.51 -4.83 -1.10
C GLY A 51 -5.35 -5.29 -0.21
N ILE A 52 -5.25 -6.59 0.08
CA ILE A 52 -4.15 -7.18 0.86
C ILE A 52 -2.80 -6.94 0.17
N GLY A 53 -2.73 -7.15 -1.15
CA GLY A 53 -1.49 -6.95 -1.91
C GLY A 53 -0.92 -5.54 -1.72
N ILE A 54 -1.78 -4.53 -1.78
CA ILE A 54 -1.42 -3.11 -1.58
C ILE A 54 -1.17 -2.81 -0.09
N ALA A 55 -1.93 -3.43 0.80
CA ALA A 55 -1.85 -3.18 2.24
C ALA A 55 -0.51 -3.61 2.87
N ILE A 56 0.25 -4.49 2.22
CA ILE A 56 1.59 -4.88 2.69
C ILE A 56 2.53 -3.67 2.71
N ASP A 57 2.47 -2.82 1.68
CA ASP A 57 3.29 -1.63 1.56
C ASP A 57 2.96 -0.63 2.69
N VAL A 58 1.67 -0.43 2.94
CA VAL A 58 1.16 0.36 4.06
C VAL A 58 1.53 -0.24 5.41
N ALA A 59 1.48 -1.56 5.57
CA ALA A 59 1.85 -2.24 6.80
C ALA A 59 3.32 -2.02 7.14
N ILE A 60 4.20 -2.22 6.16
CA ILE A 60 5.65 -2.00 6.31
C ILE A 60 5.92 -0.54 6.66
N ALA A 61 5.34 0.41 5.93
CA ALA A 61 5.52 1.84 6.21
C ALA A 61 4.99 2.22 7.61
N THR A 62 3.82 1.73 8.01
CA THR A 62 3.22 2.00 9.33
C THR A 62 4.10 1.46 10.47
N LEU A 63 4.71 0.30 10.28
CA LEU A 63 5.63 -0.30 11.25
C LEU A 63 6.98 0.42 11.28
N ALA A 64 7.50 0.87 10.14
CA ALA A 64 8.75 1.65 10.07
C ALA A 64 8.59 3.00 10.79
N MET A 65 7.45 3.66 10.58
CA MET A 65 7.11 4.96 11.17
C MET A 65 6.57 4.85 12.61
N TRP A 66 6.78 3.72 13.28
CA TRP A 66 6.16 3.47 14.58
C TRP A 66 6.53 4.52 15.61
N LYS A 67 7.73 5.15 15.55
CA LYS A 67 8.16 6.26 16.42
C LYS A 67 7.47 7.57 16.05
N ASP A 68 7.45 7.91 14.77
CA ASP A 68 6.87 9.15 14.25
C ASP A 68 5.37 9.24 14.52
N LEU A 69 4.66 8.12 14.51
CA LEU A 69 3.23 8.03 14.79
C LEU A 69 2.95 7.97 16.30
N ASP A 70 3.55 8.87 17.07
CA ASP A 70 3.45 8.93 18.53
C ASP A 70 2.18 9.59 19.05
N THR A 71 1.75 10.64 18.38
CA THR A 71 0.56 11.38 18.78
C THR A 71 -0.71 10.84 18.10
N ARG A 72 -1.85 11.01 18.78
CA ARG A 72 -3.16 10.70 18.21
C ARG A 72 -3.41 11.46 16.91
N GLU A 73 -2.98 12.72 16.82
CA GLU A 73 -3.14 13.55 15.64
C GLU A 73 -2.41 12.95 14.43
N LYS A 74 -1.12 12.62 14.57
CA LYS A 74 -0.34 11.99 13.49
C LYS A 74 -0.93 10.66 13.06
N LYS A 75 -1.42 9.84 14.01
CA LYS A 75 -2.11 8.58 13.69
C LYS A 75 -3.40 8.80 12.88
N LEU A 76 -4.19 9.82 13.23
CA LEU A 76 -5.40 10.17 12.49
C LEU A 76 -5.08 10.70 11.09
N ILE A 77 -4.05 11.53 10.97
CA ILE A 77 -3.56 12.03 9.69
C ILE A 77 -3.07 10.87 8.81
N TRP A 78 -2.27 9.96 9.37
CA TRP A 78 -1.78 8.76 8.67
C TRP A 78 -2.91 7.87 8.19
N THR A 79 -3.79 7.43 9.09
CA THR A 79 -4.89 6.51 8.75
C THR A 79 -5.92 7.15 7.83
N GLY A 80 -6.26 8.42 8.07
CA GLY A 80 -7.15 9.18 7.21
C GLY A 80 -6.55 9.40 5.83
N GLY A 81 -5.29 9.80 5.75
CA GLY A 81 -4.59 10.02 4.49
C GLY A 81 -4.42 8.74 3.69
N VAL A 82 -3.96 7.64 4.30
CA VAL A 82 -3.85 6.32 3.66
C VAL A 82 -5.23 5.81 3.23
N GLY A 83 -6.24 5.88 4.09
CA GLY A 83 -7.59 5.41 3.76
C GLY A 83 -8.20 6.19 2.60
N LEU A 84 -8.06 7.52 2.61
CA LEU A 84 -8.54 8.38 1.54
C LEU A 84 -7.76 8.15 0.24
N SER A 85 -6.43 8.08 0.28
CA SER A 85 -5.62 7.88 -0.91
C SER A 85 -5.91 6.54 -1.60
N HIS A 86 -6.08 5.46 -0.83
CA HIS A 86 -6.32 4.11 -1.35
C HIS A 86 -7.75 3.86 -1.82
N ILE A 87 -8.65 4.83 -1.66
CA ILE A 87 -9.99 4.83 -2.25
C ILE A 87 -10.07 5.86 -3.37
N PHE A 88 -9.65 7.09 -3.09
CA PHE A 88 -9.78 8.23 -3.99
C PHE A 88 -8.83 8.15 -5.18
N LEU A 89 -7.56 7.78 -4.98
CA LEU A 89 -6.59 7.70 -6.09
C LEU A 89 -6.98 6.64 -7.13
N PRO A 90 -7.37 5.40 -6.77
CA PRO A 90 -7.86 4.44 -7.75
C PRO A 90 -9.15 4.89 -8.46
N ILE A 91 -10.08 5.54 -7.74
CA ILE A 91 -11.31 6.08 -8.36
C ILE A 91 -10.95 7.16 -9.38
N LEU A 92 -10.14 8.14 -8.98
CA LEU A 92 -9.71 9.24 -9.84
C LEU A 92 -9.00 8.70 -11.09
N SER A 93 -8.03 7.81 -10.90
CA SER A 93 -7.27 7.18 -11.98
C SER A 93 -8.17 6.35 -12.92
N GLY A 94 -9.10 5.58 -12.36
CA GLY A 94 -10.09 4.81 -13.12
C GLY A 94 -11.06 5.70 -13.92
N SER A 95 -11.53 6.80 -13.33
CA SER A 95 -12.40 7.78 -13.98
C SER A 95 -11.68 8.51 -15.13
N LEU A 96 -10.42 8.89 -14.94
CA LEU A 96 -9.59 9.47 -15.99
C LEU A 96 -9.40 8.48 -17.15
N THR A 97 -9.19 7.20 -16.84
CA THR A 97 -9.07 6.13 -17.84
C THR A 97 -10.37 5.91 -18.60
N TYR A 98 -11.51 5.85 -17.91
CA TYR A 98 -12.82 5.69 -18.53
C TYR A 98 -13.21 6.89 -19.41
N GLY A 99 -12.98 8.11 -18.92
CA GLY A 99 -13.25 9.34 -19.66
C GLY A 99 -12.43 9.41 -20.95
N ALA A 100 -11.14 9.07 -20.86
CA ALA A 100 -10.24 8.93 -21.99
C ALA A 100 -10.80 7.97 -23.07
N ASP A 101 -11.22 6.76 -22.68
CA ASP A 101 -11.76 5.78 -23.62
C ASP A 101 -13.04 6.26 -24.34
N LYS A 102 -13.86 7.08 -23.70
CA LYS A 102 -15.16 7.51 -24.23
C LYS A 102 -15.09 8.71 -25.18
N THR A 103 -14.13 9.62 -25.01
CA THR A 103 -14.07 10.85 -25.81
C THR A 103 -13.31 10.69 -27.12
N GLY A 104 -12.50 9.64 -27.28
CA GLY A 104 -11.73 9.39 -28.51
C GLY A 104 -10.68 10.47 -28.84
N GLU A 105 -10.49 11.48 -27.99
CA GLU A 105 -9.57 12.59 -28.20
C GLU A 105 -8.13 12.23 -27.85
N SER A 106 -7.12 12.76 -28.55
CA SER A 106 -5.69 12.45 -28.35
C SER A 106 -5.14 12.63 -26.93
N PHE A 107 -5.82 13.35 -26.04
CA PHE A 107 -5.50 13.37 -24.59
C PHE A 107 -5.72 11.98 -23.93
N SER A 108 -6.51 11.13 -24.58
CA SER A 108 -6.85 9.74 -24.26
C SER A 108 -5.93 8.68 -24.85
N GLN A 109 -4.97 9.03 -25.71
CA GLN A 109 -4.15 8.02 -26.38
C GLN A 109 -3.19 7.28 -25.44
N ASN A 110 -3.13 7.66 -24.17
CA ASN A 110 -2.53 6.85 -23.11
C ASN A 110 -3.00 7.40 -21.74
N PRO A 111 -4.12 6.96 -21.15
CA PRO A 111 -4.38 7.14 -19.70
C PRO A 111 -3.22 6.65 -18.83
N GLU A 112 -2.44 5.73 -19.39
CA GLU A 112 -1.18 5.30 -18.86
C GLU A 112 -0.12 6.43 -18.77
N ASN A 113 -0.14 7.47 -19.61
CA ASN A 113 0.77 8.64 -19.52
C ASN A 113 0.40 9.58 -18.36
N ILE A 114 -0.87 9.70 -17.99
CA ILE A 114 -1.27 10.46 -16.79
C ILE A 114 -0.79 9.70 -15.55
N THR A 115 -0.98 8.38 -15.54
CA THR A 115 -0.41 7.50 -14.51
C THR A 115 1.10 7.68 -14.41
N ARG A 116 1.82 7.66 -15.55
CA ARG A 116 3.26 7.95 -15.60
C ARG A 116 3.61 9.31 -15.02
N GLY A 117 2.86 10.36 -15.37
CA GLY A 117 3.10 11.72 -14.89
C GLY A 117 2.94 11.84 -13.38
N ILE A 118 1.84 11.30 -12.84
CA ILE A 118 1.58 11.30 -11.40
C ILE A 118 2.59 10.43 -10.64
N SER A 119 2.91 9.24 -11.15
CA SER A 119 3.96 8.39 -10.57
C SER A 119 5.34 9.06 -10.62
N SER A 120 5.67 9.80 -11.68
CA SER A 120 6.93 10.57 -11.76
C SER A 120 6.97 11.72 -10.76
N LEU A 121 5.86 12.44 -10.57
CA LEU A 121 5.75 13.51 -9.58
C LEU A 121 5.86 12.95 -8.16
N ALA A 122 5.18 11.85 -7.86
CA ALA A 122 5.29 11.15 -6.59
C ALA A 122 6.73 10.70 -6.33
N ALA A 123 7.37 10.07 -7.31
CA ALA A 123 8.77 9.66 -7.19
C ALA A 123 9.71 10.86 -6.99
N ALA A 124 9.55 11.93 -7.77
CA ALA A 124 10.37 13.14 -7.63
C ALA A 124 10.23 13.76 -6.24
N ALA A 125 9.00 13.82 -5.71
CA ALA A 125 8.74 14.33 -4.37
C ALA A 125 9.39 13.45 -3.29
N VAL A 126 9.29 12.13 -3.43
CA VAL A 126 9.94 11.15 -2.54
C VAL A 126 11.46 11.29 -2.59
N TYR A 127 12.07 11.29 -3.77
CA TYR A 127 13.53 11.44 -3.91
C TYR A 127 14.03 12.78 -3.35
N ASN A 128 13.31 13.88 -3.61
CA ASN A 128 13.67 15.19 -3.07
C ASN A 128 13.66 15.19 -1.54
N HIS A 129 12.68 14.53 -0.93
CA HIS A 129 12.63 14.37 0.52
C HIS A 129 13.72 13.46 1.06
N THR A 130 13.95 12.30 0.44
CA THR A 130 15.06 11.42 0.84
C THR A 130 16.39 12.16 0.81
N ILE A 131 16.64 12.97 -0.23
CA ILE A 131 17.86 13.79 -0.31
C ILE A 131 17.92 14.80 0.84
N ASN A 132 16.80 15.43 1.21
CA ASN A 132 16.78 16.37 2.31
C ASN A 132 17.02 15.67 3.66
N VAL A 133 16.40 14.52 3.92
CA VAL A 133 16.64 13.73 5.13
C VAL A 133 18.12 13.36 5.26
N ILE A 134 18.74 12.89 4.17
CA ILE A 134 20.16 12.52 4.23
C ILE A 134 21.05 13.75 4.42
N LYS A 135 20.75 14.88 3.76
CA LYS A 135 21.50 16.13 3.99
C LYS A 135 21.40 16.61 5.43
N ASP A 136 20.21 16.49 6.03
CA ASP A 136 19.96 16.91 7.40
C ASP A 136 20.67 15.98 8.40
N GLU A 137 20.80 14.68 8.12
CA GLU A 137 21.63 13.77 8.94
C GLU A 137 23.13 14.11 8.88
N VAL A 138 23.59 14.65 7.74
CA VAL A 138 25.00 15.03 7.54
C VAL A 138 25.30 16.43 8.10
N SER A 139 24.32 17.35 8.12
CA SER A 139 24.49 18.68 8.70
C SER A 139 24.14 18.67 10.19
N GLU A 140 25.09 18.94 11.08
CA GLU A 140 24.89 19.03 12.54
C GLU A 140 23.95 20.18 13.00
N GLU A 141 23.13 20.78 12.14
CA GLU A 141 22.26 21.91 12.51
C GLU A 141 20.98 21.46 13.24
N GLU A 142 20.72 22.07 14.42
CA GLU A 142 19.49 21.88 15.21
C GLU A 142 18.25 22.30 14.41
N PHE A 143 17.46 21.30 14.00
CA PHE A 143 16.34 21.49 13.09
C PHE A 143 15.00 21.74 13.81
N ASP A 144 14.22 22.74 13.36
CA ASP A 144 12.90 23.10 13.90
C ASP A 144 11.81 22.08 13.50
N PHE A 145 11.44 21.22 14.45
CA PHE A 145 10.75 19.96 14.24
C PHE A 145 9.25 20.07 13.89
N ASN A 146 8.57 21.21 14.10
CA ASN A 146 7.11 21.18 14.28
C ASN A 146 6.26 21.28 12.98
N TYR A 147 6.65 22.13 12.01
CA TYR A 147 5.93 22.25 10.72
C TYR A 147 6.37 21.22 9.66
N LYS A 148 7.60 20.71 9.77
CA LYS A 148 8.13 19.68 8.86
C LYS A 148 7.40 18.34 9.03
N ASN A 149 6.91 18.03 10.24
CA ASN A 149 6.27 16.75 10.55
C ASN A 149 4.99 16.45 9.77
N ILE A 150 4.12 17.42 9.50
CA ILE A 150 2.86 17.14 8.77
C ILE A 150 3.12 17.02 7.27
N ALA A 151 3.93 17.92 6.70
CA ALA A 151 4.28 17.86 5.28
C ALA A 151 5.06 16.57 4.95
N ASP A 152 5.97 16.19 5.85
CA ASP A 152 6.69 14.92 5.77
C ASP A 152 5.73 13.72 5.85
N LEU A 153 4.86 13.70 6.85
CA LEU A 153 3.84 12.66 6.99
C LEU A 153 2.95 12.54 5.75
N MET A 154 2.53 13.68 5.17
CA MET A 154 1.80 13.69 3.90
C MET A 154 2.60 13.07 2.78
N LEU A 155 3.88 13.42 2.65
CA LEU A 155 4.72 12.86 1.61
C LEU A 155 4.88 11.36 1.75
N LYS A 156 5.11 10.85 2.97
CA LYS A 156 5.18 9.40 3.26
C LYS A 156 3.88 8.70 2.86
N ILE A 157 2.73 9.32 3.14
CA ILE A 157 1.42 8.81 2.67
C ILE A 157 1.36 8.78 1.14
N TRP A 158 1.77 9.86 0.45
CA TRP A 158 1.80 9.90 -1.01
C TRP A 158 2.74 8.84 -1.61
N ALA A 159 3.89 8.63 -0.99
CA ALA A 159 4.89 7.64 -1.39
C ALA A 159 4.30 6.23 -1.38
N VAL A 160 3.72 5.83 -0.23
CA VAL A 160 3.14 4.49 -0.05
C VAL A 160 1.82 4.31 -0.81
N SER A 161 1.16 5.39 -1.22
CA SER A 161 -0.12 5.32 -1.97
C SER A 161 0.05 5.44 -3.48
N ALA A 162 1.29 5.59 -3.97
CA ALA A 162 1.55 5.75 -5.39
C ALA A 162 1.13 4.51 -6.21
N ASP A 163 1.24 3.32 -5.62
CA ASP A 163 0.83 2.06 -6.22
C ASP A 163 -0.72 1.97 -6.34
N ALA A 164 -1.44 2.51 -5.36
CA ALA A 164 -2.90 2.56 -5.36
C ALA A 164 -3.42 3.35 -6.56
N PHE A 165 -2.75 4.42 -6.98
CA PHE A 165 -3.12 5.17 -8.20
C PHE A 165 -3.04 4.28 -9.46
N ALA A 166 -2.05 3.38 -9.55
CA ALA A 166 -1.90 2.45 -10.65
C ALA A 166 -2.93 1.30 -10.64
N THR A 167 -3.63 1.09 -9.52
CA THR A 167 -4.67 0.04 -9.42
C THR A 167 -6.00 0.45 -10.08
N GLY A 168 -6.25 1.76 -10.25
CA GLY A 168 -7.45 2.26 -10.93
C GLY A 168 -7.61 1.73 -12.36
N PRO A 169 -6.61 1.87 -13.25
CA PRO A 169 -6.62 1.33 -14.60
C PRO A 169 -6.72 -0.21 -14.63
N ALA A 170 -6.11 -0.90 -13.66
CA ALA A 170 -6.21 -2.35 -13.54
C ALA A 170 -7.64 -2.81 -13.21
N LYS A 171 -8.30 -2.16 -12.24
CA LYS A 171 -9.71 -2.39 -11.93
C LYS A 171 -10.63 -2.00 -13.08
N TYR A 172 -10.29 -0.97 -13.84
CA TYR A 172 -10.99 -0.63 -15.07
C TYR A 172 -10.86 -1.74 -16.13
N LYS A 173 -9.66 -2.31 -16.35
CA LYS A 173 -9.49 -3.46 -17.26
C LYS A 173 -10.28 -4.69 -16.81
N GLN A 174 -10.42 -4.91 -15.49
CA GLN A 174 -11.28 -5.97 -14.95
C GLN A 174 -12.77 -5.78 -15.31
N THR A 175 -13.23 -4.54 -15.53
CA THR A 175 -14.60 -4.30 -16.03
C THR A 175 -14.81 -4.85 -17.43
N GLN A 176 -13.77 -4.81 -18.26
CA GLN A 176 -13.81 -5.30 -19.63
C GLN A 176 -13.67 -6.83 -19.69
N THR A 177 -12.86 -7.42 -18.82
CA THR A 177 -12.61 -8.88 -18.83
C THR A 177 -13.65 -9.69 -18.05
N GLU A 178 -14.13 -9.17 -16.91
CA GLU A 178 -15.13 -9.84 -16.07
C GLU A 178 -16.55 -9.28 -16.22
N ASN A 179 -16.77 -8.36 -17.16
CA ASN A 179 -18.07 -7.68 -17.39
C ASN A 179 -18.65 -7.05 -16.11
N TRP A 180 -17.80 -6.48 -15.26
CA TRP A 180 -18.28 -5.79 -14.06
C TRP A 180 -18.95 -4.47 -14.43
N SER A 181 -20.09 -4.17 -13.78
CA SER A 181 -20.71 -2.85 -13.89
C SER A 181 -19.83 -1.78 -13.22
N ALA A 182 -20.04 -0.51 -13.59
CA ALA A 182 -19.34 0.62 -12.96
C ALA A 182 -19.50 0.62 -11.43
N ASN A 183 -20.71 0.33 -10.92
CA ASN A 183 -20.98 0.25 -9.48
C ASN A 183 -20.21 -0.91 -8.81
N LYS A 184 -20.10 -2.06 -9.47
CA LYS A 184 -19.34 -3.21 -8.97
C LYS A 184 -17.84 -2.89 -8.91
N THR A 185 -17.35 -2.15 -9.90
CA THR A 185 -15.96 -1.67 -9.96
C THR A 185 -15.65 -0.70 -8.83
N LEU A 186 -16.50 0.32 -8.65
CA LEU A 186 -16.38 1.28 -7.56
C LEU A 186 -16.43 0.58 -6.19
N SER A 187 -17.37 -0.36 -6.02
CA SER A 187 -17.47 -1.16 -4.80
C SER A 187 -16.20 -1.97 -4.55
N SER A 188 -15.57 -2.51 -5.60
CA SER A 188 -14.30 -3.23 -5.47
C SER A 188 -13.16 -2.34 -4.99
N VAL A 189 -13.14 -1.05 -5.39
CA VAL A 189 -12.17 -0.07 -4.91
C VAL A 189 -12.40 0.19 -3.43
N CYS A 190 -13.65 0.45 -3.04
CA CYS A 190 -14.00 0.70 -1.64
C CYS A 190 -13.65 -0.50 -0.74
N ILE A 191 -13.96 -1.72 -1.15
CA ILE A 191 -13.61 -2.95 -0.40
C ILE A 191 -12.08 -3.06 -0.24
N GLY A 192 -11.33 -2.82 -1.33
CA GLY A 192 -9.87 -2.81 -1.30
C GLY A 192 -9.32 -1.76 -0.32
N GLY A 193 -9.77 -0.51 -0.43
CA GLY A 193 -9.34 0.57 0.45
C GLY A 193 -9.73 0.35 1.92
N MET A 194 -10.91 -0.20 2.20
CA MET A 194 -11.30 -0.61 3.57
C MET A 194 -10.40 -1.72 4.12
N THR A 195 -9.97 -2.64 3.26
CA THR A 195 -9.01 -3.70 3.63
C THR A 195 -7.66 -3.09 4.01
N VAL A 196 -7.14 -2.18 3.19
CA VAL A 196 -5.89 -1.43 3.48
C VAL A 196 -6.00 -0.67 4.79
N MET A 197 -7.08 0.10 4.99
CA MET A 197 -7.30 0.87 6.22
C MET A 197 -7.36 -0.04 7.46
N SER A 198 -8.02 -1.20 7.34
CA SER A 198 -8.12 -2.17 8.45
C SER A 198 -6.73 -2.71 8.84
N ILE A 199 -5.90 -3.04 7.85
CA ILE A 199 -4.52 -3.51 8.08
C ILE A 199 -3.66 -2.38 8.67
N ALA A 200 -3.76 -1.16 8.16
CA ALA A 200 -3.06 0.00 8.72
C ALA A 200 -3.39 0.21 10.20
N LEU A 201 -4.67 0.11 10.58
CA LEU A 201 -5.11 0.20 11.97
C LEU A 201 -4.58 -0.96 12.83
N MET A 202 -4.52 -2.18 12.30
CA MET A 202 -3.91 -3.31 13.00
C MET A 202 -2.41 -3.08 13.22
N CYS A 203 -1.68 -2.61 12.20
CA CYS A 203 -0.26 -2.28 12.31
C CYS A 203 -0.01 -1.16 13.32
N LEU A 204 -0.83 -0.11 13.34
CA LEU A 204 -0.74 0.94 14.36
C LEU A 204 -0.92 0.40 15.77
N LYS A 205 -1.90 -0.49 15.97
CA LYS A 205 -2.10 -1.12 17.28
C LYS A 205 -0.91 -2.00 17.68
N LEU A 206 -0.30 -2.70 16.72
CA LEU A 206 0.92 -3.46 16.95
C LEU A 206 2.10 -2.55 17.32
N SER A 207 2.27 -1.43 16.60
CA SER A 207 3.26 -0.38 16.88
C SER A 207 3.09 0.21 18.29
N ASP A 208 1.85 0.45 18.72
CA ASP A 208 1.54 0.97 20.06
C ASP A 208 1.89 -0.04 21.15
N ASN A 209 1.49 -1.30 20.97
CA ASN A 209 1.83 -2.37 21.90
C ASN A 209 3.35 -2.57 21.99
N PHE A 210 4.06 -2.44 20.87
CA PHE A 210 5.52 -2.55 20.82
C PHE A 210 6.18 -1.38 21.58
N ARG A 211 5.75 -0.16 21.31
CA ARG A 211 6.21 1.06 22.00
C ARG A 211 6.00 0.98 23.50
N GLU A 212 4.83 0.53 23.95
CA GLU A 212 4.54 0.38 25.39
C GLU A 212 5.52 -0.60 26.05
N LYS A 213 5.79 -1.75 25.42
CA LYS A 213 6.74 -2.74 25.93
C LYS A 213 8.17 -2.21 26.01
N VAL A 214 8.61 -1.47 24.99
CA VAL A 214 9.94 -0.82 24.97
C VAL A 214 10.04 0.24 26.06
N ASN A 215 9.01 1.07 26.25
CA ASN A 215 9.01 2.08 27.31
C ASN A 215 9.01 1.48 28.72
N GLN A 216 8.37 0.31 28.92
CA GLN A 216 8.37 -0.40 30.19
C GLN A 216 9.69 -1.10 30.50
N ASN A 217 10.44 -1.51 29.46
CA ASN A 217 11.70 -2.21 29.61
C ASN A 217 12.73 -1.63 28.63
N PRO A 218 13.35 -0.48 28.94
CA PRO A 218 14.34 0.16 28.08
C PRO A 218 15.51 -0.79 27.73
N ASP A 219 15.82 -1.71 28.65
CA ASP A 219 16.87 -2.71 28.48
C ASP A 219 16.57 -3.76 27.39
N LEU A 220 15.31 -3.89 26.92
CA LEU A 220 14.96 -4.73 25.75
C LEU A 220 15.68 -4.27 24.47
N LEU A 221 16.08 -3.00 24.39
CA LEU A 221 16.89 -2.50 23.28
C LEU A 221 18.40 -2.79 23.48
N ASN A 222 18.84 -3.02 24.73
CA ASN A 222 20.26 -3.09 25.10
C ASN A 222 20.80 -4.49 25.39
N GLU A 223 19.99 -5.43 25.90
CA GLU A 223 20.48 -6.75 26.33
C GLU A 223 19.77 -7.91 25.60
N LYS A 224 20.55 -8.63 24.79
CA LYS A 224 20.36 -10.03 24.35
C LYS A 224 19.35 -10.38 23.25
N ASP A 225 18.49 -9.47 22.80
CA ASP A 225 17.67 -9.67 21.58
C ASP A 225 18.32 -9.08 20.30
N GLU A 226 19.66 -8.96 20.29
CA GLU A 226 20.47 -8.47 19.15
C GLU A 226 20.29 -9.26 17.85
N ILE A 227 19.81 -10.52 17.91
CA ILE A 227 19.80 -11.40 16.74
C ILE A 227 18.65 -11.08 15.77
N LEU A 228 17.53 -10.51 16.25
CA LEU A 228 16.36 -10.24 15.39
C LEU A 228 15.78 -8.83 15.53
N THR A 229 15.85 -8.21 16.71
CA THR A 229 15.21 -6.91 16.97
C THR A 229 16.23 -5.82 17.33
N GLY A 230 17.25 -6.10 18.13
CA GLY A 230 18.23 -5.08 18.54
C GLY A 230 19.04 -4.48 17.38
N LYS A 231 19.45 -5.30 16.40
CA LYS A 231 20.16 -4.80 15.21
C LYS A 231 19.28 -4.05 14.22
N PHE A 232 17.99 -4.38 14.09
CA PHE A 232 17.09 -3.72 13.14
C PHE A 232 16.40 -2.48 13.73
N ILE A 233 16.43 -2.30 15.06
CA ILE A 233 15.68 -1.28 15.81
C ILE A 233 16.64 -0.29 16.51
N ASN A 234 17.90 -0.18 16.07
CA ASN A 234 18.64 1.06 16.36
C ASN A 234 17.99 2.20 15.55
N GLU A 235 17.89 3.39 16.12
CA GLU A 235 17.33 4.60 15.48
C GLU A 235 17.95 4.83 14.10
N GLU A 236 19.27 4.73 14.01
CA GLU A 236 20.01 4.82 12.75
C GLU A 236 19.57 3.75 11.72
N ASN A 237 19.31 2.52 12.16
CA ASN A 237 18.89 1.43 11.27
C ASN A 237 17.42 1.53 10.86
N LEU A 238 16.58 2.14 11.69
CA LEU A 238 15.19 2.44 11.35
C LEU A 238 15.10 3.58 10.33
N THR A 239 15.88 4.65 10.49
CA THR A 239 15.94 5.72 9.48
C THR A 239 16.50 5.20 8.16
N LYS A 240 17.54 4.35 8.20
CA LYS A 240 18.05 3.65 7.01
C LYS A 240 16.98 2.77 6.36
N LEU A 241 16.23 2.02 7.16
CA LEU A 241 15.15 1.17 6.66
C LEU A 241 14.03 2.01 6.02
N GLU A 242 13.65 3.12 6.65
CA GLU A 242 12.69 4.07 6.10
C GLU A 242 13.16 4.65 4.77
N VAL A 243 14.42 5.10 4.68
CA VAL A 243 15.01 5.60 3.43
C VAL A 243 15.01 4.51 2.35
N ILE A 244 15.32 3.26 2.69
CA ILE A 244 15.27 2.12 1.76
C ILE A 244 13.84 1.88 1.27
N ILE A 245 12.85 1.95 2.17
CA ILE A 245 11.43 1.75 1.85
C ILE A 245 10.92 2.91 0.98
N LEU A 246 11.23 4.15 1.32
CA LEU A 246 10.82 5.32 0.53
C LEU A 246 11.48 5.29 -0.85
N ASN A 247 12.77 4.99 -0.95
CA ASN A 247 13.44 4.80 -2.23
C ASN A 247 12.86 3.62 -3.02
N TYR A 248 12.42 2.54 -2.36
CA TYR A 248 11.73 1.44 -3.01
C TYR A 248 10.47 1.95 -3.69
N PHE A 249 9.64 2.70 -2.97
CA PHE A 249 8.40 3.23 -3.53
C PHE A 249 8.65 4.25 -4.64
N GLY A 250 9.63 5.14 -4.47
CA GLY A 250 10.04 6.08 -5.52
C GLY A 250 10.55 5.36 -6.78
N ALA A 251 11.40 4.35 -6.62
CA ALA A 251 11.94 3.55 -7.71
C ALA A 251 10.85 2.72 -8.39
N ASN A 252 9.96 2.10 -7.62
CA ASN A 252 8.83 1.34 -8.14
C ASN A 252 7.89 2.24 -8.94
N ALA A 253 7.57 3.43 -8.43
CA ALA A 253 6.78 4.43 -9.14
C ALA A 253 7.44 4.86 -10.45
N LEU A 254 8.76 5.07 -10.48
CA LEU A 254 9.48 5.36 -11.74
C LEU A 254 9.50 4.17 -12.70
N ILE A 255 9.95 3.01 -12.25
CA ILE A 255 10.22 1.85 -13.13
C ILE A 255 8.90 1.30 -13.69
N ASN A 256 7.94 1.02 -12.81
CA ASN A 256 6.68 0.40 -13.16
C ASN A 256 5.63 1.45 -13.58
N GLY A 257 5.56 2.57 -12.85
CA GLY A 257 4.61 3.64 -13.14
C GLY A 257 5.02 4.48 -14.36
N THR A 258 6.25 5.00 -14.38
CA THR A 258 6.73 5.92 -15.44
C THR A 258 7.27 5.19 -16.67
N PHE A 259 8.22 4.29 -16.51
CA PHE A 259 8.89 3.66 -17.64
C PHE A 259 8.11 2.46 -18.19
N LYS A 260 7.17 1.88 -17.40
CA LYS A 260 6.49 0.62 -17.70
C LYS A 260 7.46 -0.48 -18.10
N MET A 261 8.66 -0.46 -17.52
CA MET A 261 9.53 -1.62 -17.67
C MET A 261 8.79 -2.75 -17.00
N ASN A 262 8.61 -3.88 -17.70
CA ASN A 262 8.04 -5.09 -17.10
C ASN A 262 9.11 -5.72 -16.19
N ALA A 263 9.61 -4.91 -15.27
CA ALA A 263 10.68 -5.22 -14.35
C ALA A 263 10.09 -6.15 -13.32
N ASN A 264 10.67 -7.34 -13.22
CA ASN A 264 10.28 -8.24 -12.15
C ASN A 264 10.65 -7.61 -10.80
N PHE A 265 10.05 -8.11 -9.74
CA PHE A 265 10.30 -7.67 -8.36
C PHE A 265 11.80 -7.55 -8.04
N TRP A 266 12.63 -8.47 -8.52
CA TRP A 266 14.07 -8.46 -8.29
C TRP A 266 14.80 -7.31 -8.98
N THR A 267 14.37 -6.91 -10.18
CA THR A 267 14.94 -5.77 -10.89
C THR A 267 14.66 -4.45 -10.16
N VAL A 268 13.43 -4.26 -9.68
CA VAL A 268 13.07 -3.06 -8.90
C VAL A 268 13.86 -3.00 -7.60
N ASN A 269 13.93 -4.12 -6.87
CA ASN A 269 14.71 -4.20 -5.64
C ASN A 269 16.21 -4.01 -5.88
N GLY A 270 16.76 -4.55 -6.98
CA GLY A 270 18.16 -4.36 -7.34
C GLY A 270 18.50 -2.90 -7.63
N ILE A 271 17.65 -2.19 -8.37
CA ILE A 271 17.82 -0.75 -8.63
C ILE A 271 17.71 0.04 -7.33
N ASN A 272 16.74 -0.28 -6.48
CA ASN A 272 16.56 0.40 -5.21
C ASN A 272 17.75 0.18 -4.25
N LEU A 273 18.27 -1.05 -4.18
CA LEU A 273 19.44 -1.38 -3.39
C LEU A 273 20.66 -0.58 -3.89
N LEU A 274 20.87 -0.54 -5.21
CA LEU A 274 21.97 0.21 -5.83
C LEU A 274 21.84 1.72 -5.64
N SER A 275 20.64 2.30 -5.77
CA SER A 275 20.42 3.73 -5.53
C SER A 275 20.65 4.09 -4.07
N THR A 276 20.20 3.23 -3.15
CA THR A 276 20.39 3.47 -1.71
C THR A 276 21.86 3.34 -1.30
N PHE A 277 22.58 2.31 -1.78
CA PHE A 277 24.03 2.20 -1.57
C PHE A 277 24.81 3.34 -2.23
N GLY A 278 24.39 3.78 -3.41
CA GLY A 278 25.00 4.90 -4.13
C GLY A 278 24.87 6.21 -3.34
N LEU A 279 23.66 6.51 -2.86
CA LEU A 279 23.41 7.66 -1.99
C LEU A 279 24.25 7.57 -0.72
N TYR A 280 24.18 6.44 0.00
CA TYR A 280 24.94 6.24 1.23
C TYR A 280 26.46 6.45 1.05
N LYS A 281 27.03 5.96 -0.04
CA LYS A 281 28.47 6.13 -0.33
C LYS A 281 28.84 7.57 -0.69
N ILE A 282 27.95 8.34 -1.32
CA ILE A 282 28.19 9.75 -1.62
C ILE A 282 28.29 10.54 -0.32
N PHE A 283 27.35 10.31 0.61
CA PHE A 283 27.27 11.07 1.85
C PHE A 283 28.36 10.67 2.87
N ASN A 284 28.71 9.38 3.00
CA ASN A 284 29.83 8.97 3.87
C ASN A 284 31.22 9.40 3.36
N LYS A 285 31.32 9.92 2.12
CA LYS A 285 32.60 10.39 1.57
C LYS A 285 32.93 11.82 1.99
N GLU A 286 31.96 12.56 2.53
CA GLU A 286 32.16 13.93 3.02
C GLU A 286 32.73 13.96 4.46
N GLU A 287 32.80 12.81 5.14
CA GLU A 287 33.34 12.68 6.50
C GLU A 287 34.86 12.33 6.57
N ASN A 288 35.56 12.17 5.44
CA ASN A 288 37.01 11.93 5.39
C ASN A 288 37.75 13.00 4.58
#